data_AF-A0A3D1RUF0-F1
#
_entry.id   AF-A0A3D1RUF0-F1
#
_cell.length_a   1.000
_cell.length_b   1.000
_cell.length_c   1.000
_cell.angle_alpha   90.00
_cell.angle_beta   90.00
_cell.angle_gamma   90.00
#
_symmetry.space_group_name_H-M   'P 1'
#
loop_
_entity.id
_entity.type
_entity.pdbx_description
1 polymer ?
#
loop_
_entity_poly.entity_id
_entity_poly.type
_entity_poly.pdbx_seq_one_letter_code
_entity_poly.pdbx_strand_id
1 'polypeptide(L)'
;MTEFLATTQVEPGISAPSSAGPSAAVSTLGCKVNTYESNLIAQGLSQEGWRLVDDRKKADLYVINSCTVTAEADRQTRQQVRKVLKRNPNAVVVVTGCYAQVNAAALAAIDGVRLVVGNDRKLA
;
A
#
# COMPACT_ATOMS: atom_id res chain seq x y z
N MET A 1 -11.25 5.05 -9.27
CA MET A 1 -10.65 5.31 -7.95
C MET A 1 -11.61 5.07 -6.79
N THR A 2 -12.92 5.01 -7.02
CA THR A 2 -13.91 4.97 -5.94
C THR A 2 -13.93 3.61 -5.22
N GLU A 3 -13.56 2.51 -5.87
CA GLU A 3 -13.56 1.17 -5.24
C GLU A 3 -12.33 0.89 -4.38
N PHE A 4 -11.15 1.38 -4.78
CA PHE A 4 -9.95 1.37 -3.93
C PHE A 4 -10.23 2.13 -2.63
N LEU A 5 -10.87 3.30 -2.73
CA LEU A 5 -11.24 4.14 -1.59
C LEU A 5 -12.45 3.59 -0.80
N ALA A 6 -13.44 2.94 -1.45
CA ALA A 6 -14.57 2.29 -0.77
C ALA A 6 -14.14 1.03 0.00
N THR A 7 -13.14 0.28 -0.49
CA THR A 7 -12.51 -0.82 0.27
C THR A 7 -11.58 -0.27 1.37
N THR A 8 -11.11 0.96 1.22
CA THR A 8 -10.42 1.73 2.27
C THR A 8 -11.40 2.49 3.18
N GLN A 9 -12.70 2.14 3.17
CA GLN A 9 -13.55 2.33 4.36
C GLN A 9 -12.96 1.44 5.46
N VAL A 10 -11.86 1.90 6.05
CA VAL A 10 -11.19 1.26 7.16
C VAL A 10 -12.14 1.38 8.36
N GLU A 11 -12.89 0.31 8.58
CA GLU A 11 -13.65 0.00 9.80
C GLU A 11 -12.83 0.28 11.08
N PRO A 12 -13.46 0.54 12.25
CA PRO A 12 -13.05 1.47 13.33
C PRO A 12 -11.86 1.02 14.22
N GLY A 13 -10.85 0.36 13.63
CA GLY A 13 -9.62 -0.08 14.29
C GLY A 13 -8.38 0.77 14.00
N ILE A 14 -8.50 1.87 13.26
CA ILE A 14 -7.39 2.84 13.11
C ILE A 14 -7.16 3.47 14.50
N SER A 15 -6.01 3.18 15.11
CA SER A 15 -5.56 3.94 16.28
C SER A 15 -5.56 5.42 15.94
N ALA A 16 -6.31 6.21 16.72
CA ALA A 16 -6.68 7.59 16.45
C ALA A 16 -5.57 8.41 15.78
N PRO A 17 -5.87 9.18 14.71
CA PRO A 17 -4.89 10.04 14.07
C PRO A 17 -4.36 11.03 15.10
N SER A 18 -3.04 11.22 15.09
CA SER A 18 -2.44 12.39 15.75
C SER A 18 -3.14 13.67 15.23
N SER A 19 -3.10 14.75 16.00
CA SER A 19 -3.83 16.02 15.80
C SER A 19 -3.67 16.73 14.44
N ALA A 20 -2.98 16.14 13.47
CA ALA A 20 -2.69 16.63 12.12
C ALA A 20 -3.27 15.75 10.99
N GLY A 21 -4.31 14.95 11.23
CA GLY A 21 -4.97 14.08 10.25
C GLY A 21 -4.23 12.76 9.96
N PRO A 22 -4.86 11.78 9.27
CA PRO A 22 -4.24 10.49 8.99
C PRO A 22 -3.11 10.62 7.95
N SER A 23 -2.07 9.82 8.12
CA SER A 23 -0.87 9.84 7.28
C SER A 23 -0.76 8.60 6.40
N ALA A 24 -0.33 8.79 5.15
CA ALA A 24 -0.15 7.71 4.19
C ALA A 24 1.24 7.74 3.54
N ALA A 25 1.77 6.57 3.23
CA ALA A 25 3.01 6.40 2.48
C ALA A 25 2.79 5.45 1.30
N VAL A 26 3.35 5.79 0.14
CA VAL A 26 3.29 4.97 -1.07
C VAL A 26 4.70 4.48 -1.43
N SER A 27 4.93 3.17 -1.33
CA SER A 27 6.17 2.54 -1.78
C SER A 27 5.98 2.02 -3.20
N THR A 28 6.93 2.34 -4.08
CA THR A 28 6.92 1.89 -5.47
C THR A 28 8.05 0.90 -5.71
N LEU A 29 7.72 -0.25 -6.29
CA LEU A 29 8.68 -1.25 -6.75
C LEU A 29 8.47 -1.47 -8.24
N GLY A 30 9.54 -1.66 -9.02
CA GLY A 30 9.45 -2.03 -10.44
C GLY A 30 9.67 -0.90 -11.43
N CYS A 31 8.83 -0.84 -12.46
CA CYS A 31 9.06 -0.06 -13.67
C CYS A 31 8.45 1.36 -13.63
N LYS A 32 8.63 2.12 -14.72
CA LYS A 32 8.08 3.48 -14.88
C LYS A 32 6.56 3.54 -14.77
N VAL A 33 5.85 2.49 -15.22
CA VAL A 33 4.38 2.40 -15.09
C VAL A 33 4.00 2.40 -13.62
N ASN A 34 4.69 1.61 -12.80
CA ASN A 34 4.43 1.59 -11.36
C ASN A 34 4.69 2.96 -10.71
N THR A 35 5.70 3.71 -11.15
CA THR A 35 5.91 5.09 -10.68
C THR A 35 4.74 6.01 -11.00
N TYR A 36 4.24 5.95 -12.24
CA TYR A 36 3.09 6.75 -12.66
C TYR A 36 1.84 6.41 -11.84
N GLU A 37 1.52 5.12 -11.70
CA GLU A 37 0.36 4.67 -10.93
C GLU A 37 0.47 5.02 -9.44
N SER A 38 1.67 4.90 -8.86
CA SER A 38 1.92 5.31 -7.47
C SER A 38 1.71 6.80 -7.26
N ASN A 39 2.06 7.64 -8.24
CA ASN A 39 1.79 9.08 -8.18
C ASN A 39 0.29 9.36 -8.21
N LEU A 40 -0.48 8.63 -9.03
CA LEU A 40 -1.95 8.74 -9.06
C LEU A 40 -2.58 8.32 -7.72
N ILE A 41 -2.11 7.22 -7.12
CA ILE A 41 -2.55 6.79 -5.79
C ILE A 41 -2.24 7.86 -4.74
N ALA A 42 -1.01 8.39 -4.74
CA ALA A 42 -0.60 9.42 -3.81
C ALA A 42 -1.45 10.69 -3.96
N GLN A 43 -1.75 11.08 -5.20
CA GLN A 43 -2.64 12.21 -5.49
C GLN A 43 -4.06 11.96 -4.98
N GLY A 44 -4.64 10.78 -5.24
CA GLY A 44 -5.96 10.42 -4.73
C GLY A 44 -6.04 10.45 -3.21
N LEU A 45 -5.03 9.89 -2.52
CA LEU A 45 -4.94 9.95 -1.06
C LEU A 45 -4.89 11.39 -0.55
N SER A 46 -4.13 12.27 -1.22
CA SER A 46 -4.05 13.68 -0.85
C SER A 46 -5.39 14.42 -1.02
N GLN A 47 -6.14 14.11 -2.08
CA GLN A 47 -7.46 14.68 -2.35
C GLN A 47 -8.49 14.26 -1.29
N GLU A 48 -8.36 13.06 -0.74
CA GLU A 48 -9.17 12.54 0.37
C GLU A 48 -8.69 13.00 1.76
N GLY A 49 -7.72 13.92 1.83
CA GLY A 49 -7.27 14.52 3.09
C GLY A 49 -6.18 13.73 3.83
N TRP A 50 -5.57 12.72 3.21
CA TRP A 50 -4.41 12.05 3.79
C TRP A 50 -3.15 12.88 3.63
N ARG A 51 -2.33 12.92 4.67
CA ARG A 51 -1.02 13.56 4.62
C ARG A 51 0.03 12.58 4.14
N LEU A 52 0.53 12.80 2.93
CA LEU A 52 1.61 11.98 2.38
C LEU A 52 2.91 12.17 3.18
N VAL A 53 3.50 11.06 3.58
CA VAL A 53 4.82 11.01 4.22
C VAL A 53 5.75 10.09 3.43
N ASP A 54 7.04 10.32 3.61
CA ASP A 54 8.08 9.45 3.04
C ASP A 54 7.89 7.99 3.51
N ASP A 55 8.09 7.04 2.60
CA ASP A 55 7.86 5.63 2.87
C ASP A 55 8.84 5.00 3.87
N ARG A 56 9.86 5.75 4.30
CA ARG A 56 10.79 5.42 5.39
C ARG A 56 10.27 5.86 6.76
N LYS A 57 9.32 6.80 6.81
CA LYS A 57 8.70 7.29 8.05
C LYS A 57 7.53 6.41 8.50
N LYS A 58 7.09 6.58 9.74
CA LYS A 58 5.85 5.97 10.27
C LYS A 58 4.65 6.64 9.60
N ALA A 59 3.75 5.82 9.06
CA ALA A 59 2.47 6.21 8.47
C ALA A 59 1.36 5.31 9.02
N ASP A 60 0.13 5.80 8.96
CA ASP A 60 -1.07 5.05 9.38
C ASP A 60 -1.49 4.08 8.27
N LEU A 61 -1.31 4.48 7.01
CA LEU A 61 -1.53 3.66 5.81
C LEU A 61 -0.24 3.52 5.00
N TYR A 62 0.07 2.30 4.60
CA TYR A 62 1.11 2.01 3.60
C TYR A 62 0.50 1.34 2.38
N VAL A 63 0.72 1.94 1.21
CA VAL A 63 0.38 1.32 -0.08
C VAL A 63 1.67 0.87 -0.75
N ILE A 64 1.84 -0.43 -0.93
CA ILE A 64 3.01 -1.02 -1.59
C ILE A 64 2.61 -1.43 -3.00
N ASN A 65 3.07 -0.68 -3.99
CA ASN A 65 2.88 -0.99 -5.39
C ASN A 65 3.99 -1.94 -5.88
N SER A 66 3.60 -3.19 -6.10
CA SER A 66 4.47 -4.35 -6.34
C SER A 66 4.74 -4.63 -7.82
N CYS A 67 5.81 -5.39 -8.06
CA CYS A 67 6.25 -5.81 -9.39
C CYS A 67 6.58 -7.31 -9.37
N THR A 68 6.40 -8.00 -10.50
CA THR A 68 6.57 -9.47 -10.59
C THR A 68 7.36 -9.94 -11.81
N VAL A 69 8.13 -9.06 -12.45
CA VAL A 69 8.92 -9.45 -13.64
C VAL A 69 10.03 -10.46 -13.31
N THR A 70 10.47 -10.51 -12.06
CA THR A 70 11.50 -11.44 -11.59
C THR A 70 11.19 -11.94 -10.18
N ALA A 71 11.71 -13.12 -9.83
CA ALA A 71 11.59 -13.65 -8.47
C ALA A 71 12.24 -12.74 -7.40
N GLU A 72 13.25 -11.97 -7.78
CA GLU A 72 13.85 -10.96 -6.88
C GLU A 72 12.91 -9.79 -6.66
N ALA A 73 12.13 -9.35 -7.66
CA ALA A 73 11.11 -8.32 -7.48
C ALA A 73 10.00 -8.79 -6.51
N ASP A 74 9.58 -10.04 -6.61
CA ASP A 74 8.64 -10.64 -5.65
C ASP A 74 9.24 -10.68 -4.24
N ARG A 75 10.51 -11.06 -4.11
CA ARG A 75 11.24 -11.09 -2.84
C ARG A 75 11.34 -9.69 -2.22
N GLN A 76 11.68 -8.68 -3.01
CA GLN A 76 11.75 -7.28 -2.58
C GLN A 76 10.40 -6.78 -2.10
N THR A 77 9.31 -7.15 -2.78
CA THR A 77 7.94 -6.82 -2.34
C THR A 77 7.67 -7.39 -0.96
N ARG A 78 7.89 -8.70 -0.75
CA ARG A 78 7.67 -9.33 0.57
C ARG A 78 8.60 -8.78 1.64
N GLN A 79 9.84 -8.40 1.29
CA GLN A 79 10.75 -7.74 2.22
C GLN A 79 10.24 -6.35 2.62
N GLN A 80 9.72 -5.56 1.68
CA GLN A 80 9.19 -4.23 1.96
C GLN A 80 7.97 -4.29 2.87
N VAL A 81 7.04 -5.22 2.62
CA VAL A 81 5.90 -5.49 3.51
C VAL A 81 6.37 -5.75 4.94
N ARG A 82 7.31 -6.68 5.13
CA ARG A 82 7.84 -7.01 6.47
C ARG A 82 8.58 -5.83 7.13
N LYS A 83 9.32 -5.02 6.36
CA LYS A 83 9.99 -3.81 6.87
C LYS A 83 8.98 -2.80 7.40
N VAL A 84 7.91 -2.57 6.64
CA VAL A 84 6.82 -1.66 7.01
C VAL A 84 6.14 -2.14 8.29
N LEU A 85 5.75 -3.40 8.35
CA LEU A 85 5.09 -4.00 9.52
C LEU A 85 5.99 -3.99 10.77
N LYS A 86 7.28 -4.24 10.61
CA LYS A 86 8.24 -4.13 11.72
C LYS A 86 8.35 -2.70 12.24
N ARG A 87 8.29 -1.70 11.35
CA ARG A 87 8.41 -0.28 11.70
C ARG A 87 7.14 0.25 12.37
N ASN A 88 5.98 -0.14 11.86
CA ASN A 88 4.69 0.21 12.45
C ASN A 88 3.75 -1.01 12.42
N PRO A 89 3.74 -1.84 13.48
CA PRO A 89 2.88 -3.02 13.56
C PRO A 89 1.38 -2.70 13.53
N ASN A 90 1.01 -1.46 13.87
CA ASN A 90 -0.36 -0.99 13.91
C ASN A 90 -0.80 -0.33 12.60
N ALA A 91 0.08 -0.23 11.60
CA ALA A 91 -0.27 0.39 10.33
C ALA A 91 -1.16 -0.53 9.49
N VAL A 92 -2.04 0.09 8.71
CA VAL A 92 -2.76 -0.60 7.64
C VAL A 92 -1.81 -0.78 6.47
N VAL A 93 -1.53 -2.02 6.07
CA VAL A 93 -0.71 -2.32 4.90
C VAL A 93 -1.58 -2.86 3.78
N VAL A 94 -1.58 -2.13 2.66
CA VAL A 94 -2.23 -2.49 1.40
C VAL A 94 -1.15 -2.81 0.37
N VAL A 95 -1.24 -3.96 -0.28
CA VAL A 95 -0.33 -4.33 -1.38
C VAL A 95 -1.11 -4.35 -2.68
N THR A 96 -0.57 -3.71 -3.71
CA THR A 96 -1.19 -3.68 -5.04
C THR A 96 -0.15 -3.87 -6.15
N GLY A 97 -0.53 -3.86 -7.42
CA GLY A 97 0.38 -4.00 -8.56
C GLY A 97 0.51 -5.43 -9.09
N CYS A 98 1.49 -5.69 -9.96
CA CYS A 98 1.55 -6.94 -10.72
C CYS A 98 1.73 -8.19 -9.85
N TYR A 99 2.51 -8.13 -8.76
CA TYR A 99 2.67 -9.29 -7.88
C TYR A 99 1.40 -9.57 -7.06
N ALA A 100 0.67 -8.52 -6.68
CA ALA A 100 -0.66 -8.66 -6.07
C ALA A 100 -1.66 -9.35 -7.01
N GLN A 101 -1.58 -9.11 -8.32
CA GLN A 101 -2.38 -9.82 -9.32
C GLN A 101 -1.98 -11.29 -9.45
N VAL A 102 -0.68 -11.55 -9.60
CA VAL A 102 -0.16 -12.88 -9.93
C VAL A 102 -0.20 -13.83 -8.74
N ASN A 103 0.07 -13.34 -7.53
CA ASN A 103 0.16 -14.17 -6.34
C ASN A 103 -0.38 -13.46 -5.08
N ALA A 104 -1.68 -13.15 -5.11
CA ALA A 104 -2.38 -12.53 -3.98
C ALA A 104 -2.28 -13.38 -2.70
N ALA A 105 -2.38 -14.71 -2.82
CA ALA A 105 -2.35 -15.63 -1.69
C ALA A 105 -1.04 -15.55 -0.89
N ALA A 106 0.11 -15.45 -1.58
CA ALA A 106 1.41 -15.32 -0.91
C ALA A 106 1.56 -13.99 -0.14
N LEU A 107 0.86 -12.93 -0.56
CA LEU A 107 0.84 -11.64 0.14
C LEU A 107 -0.15 -11.64 1.30
N ALA A 108 -1.34 -12.22 1.10
CA ALA A 108 -2.37 -12.34 2.13
C ALA A 108 -1.94 -13.26 3.29
N ALA A 109 -1.04 -14.22 3.03
CA ALA A 109 -0.45 -15.07 4.06
C ALA A 109 0.57 -14.35 4.96
N ILE A 110 0.90 -13.08 4.71
CA ILE A 110 1.79 -12.30 5.57
C ILE A 110 0.95 -11.62 6.66
N ASP A 111 1.14 -12.05 7.91
CA ASP A 111 0.47 -11.43 9.07
C ASP A 111 0.68 -9.92 9.10
N GLY A 112 -0.42 -9.17 9.13
CA GLY A 112 -0.44 -7.70 9.10
C GLY A 112 -0.72 -7.08 7.74
N VAL A 113 -0.71 -7.85 6.64
CA VAL A 113 -1.27 -7.36 5.37
C VAL A 113 -2.79 -7.35 5.48
N ARG A 114 -3.38 -6.15 5.39
CA ARG A 114 -4.83 -5.97 5.56
C ARG A 114 -5.59 -6.18 4.26
N LEU A 115 -4.98 -5.82 3.13
CA LEU A 115 -5.63 -5.88 1.83
C LEU A 115 -4.61 -6.14 0.71
N VAL A 116 -5.00 -6.98 -0.24
CA VAL A 116 -4.27 -7.20 -1.49
C VAL A 116 -5.19 -6.83 -2.65
N VAL A 117 -4.78 -5.85 -3.45
CA VAL A 117 -5.58 -5.32 -4.57
C VAL A 117 -4.87 -5.64 -5.88
N GLY A 118 -5.56 -6.37 -6.77
CA GLY A 118 -5.09 -6.64 -8.12
C GLY A 118 -4.77 -5.38 -8.92
N ASN A 119 -3.98 -5.52 -9.98
CA ASN A 119 -3.57 -4.38 -10.80
C ASN A 119 -4.75 -3.76 -11.57
N ASP A 120 -5.72 -4.59 -11.93
CA ASP A 120 -6.97 -4.23 -12.60
C ASP A 120 -7.87 -3.31 -11.75
N ARG A 121 -7.82 -3.44 -10.42
CA ARG A 121 -8.65 -2.69 -9.47
C ARG A 121 -7.94 -1.54 -8.78
N LYS A 122 -6.67 -1.30 -9.12
CA LYS A 122 -5.80 -0.34 -8.43
C LYS A 122 -6.15 1.14 -8.71
N LEU A 123 -6.63 1.45 -9.91
CA LEU A 123 -7.06 2.80 -10.33
C LEU A 123 -8.57 2.90 -10.57
N ALA A 124 -9.28 1.78 -10.47
CA ALA A 124 -10.71 1.63 -10.72
C ALA A 124 -11.58 2.24 -9.61
#